data_AF-A0AAV5NW62-F1
#
_entry.id   AF-A0AAV5NW62-F1
#
_cell.length_a   1.000
_cell.length_b   1.000
_cell.length_c   1.000
_cell.angle_alpha   90.00
_cell.angle_beta   90.00
_cell.angle_gamma   90.00
#
_symmetry.space_group_name_H-M   'P 1'
#
loop_
_entity.id
_entity.type
_entity.pdbx_description
1 polymer ?
#
loop_
_entity_poly.entity_id
_entity_poly.type
_entity_poly.pdbx_seq_one_letter_code
_entity_poly.pdbx_strand_id
1 'polypeptide(L)'
;MLSMDKKTLMSLSEYEDIVRARLNENISDLYREPKLASYIEKLEPFKFHFSGGLIVDNLDDIGKSKEFLTLREGRFFKKKNKKENKNEYNLRGPRYIVAIDPSVEFLDKISIYRDDIFDSALILKKVKLEEISNQTLELSPMLDYLKNAIVTIFNCFVQSEKTHRFDRIVQIEYWRLRKQLQKIMVESVDLYYKSILGILEKTDISSFKISKYLFLTDVLKMLESEYKNFSLSSRTLVRPEAAHPIVMASAAYSIVSSHKNSPDAVVGMPSGGTELACLLKCIYRWFNSNPSLLLIPISFHSMKNDYSEEVDSNKLANRNIKMIVGEDNNMESVIIVDDNSSTGSTIEAVRKAFSEIFSCHHIYCTVAEADLVRTRVDIDCPNRKNVASPDLFSSTVSVLPVSKRRYPKRDLKEIAEKHMLVQYYKRKKRNTNSIVKKNKYEAFIDCIFNEVNYNLDDPNSISDFRKNELSNFHPCEIVYDGTIYKSVEHAYLRAKFCFENIKLTKDHQRSIQSILHSRDERYNIKDGLELLFKGDFGAGTVKQVSKELRQYGFVRADWHIIKTNIMIELLRQKFSHGPLRDYLVDTYPKNLIEGNVWCDTYWGYDITENRGKNLLGRILMIIREEIIMERHNK
;
A
#
# COMPACT_ATOMS: atom_id res chain seq x y z
N MET A 1 -7.63 33.53 -6.30
CA MET A 1 -6.39 33.97 -6.96
C MET A 1 -5.27 34.02 -5.93
N LEU A 2 -4.35 33.07 -5.96
CA LEU A 2 -3.01 33.22 -5.39
C LEU A 2 -2.07 32.80 -6.51
N SER A 3 -1.40 33.78 -7.10
CA SER A 3 -0.35 33.59 -8.09
C SER A 3 0.83 32.89 -7.41
N MET A 4 0.86 31.55 -7.45
CA MET A 4 2.09 30.81 -7.17
C MET A 4 3.10 31.18 -8.24
N ASP A 5 4.21 31.76 -7.80
CA ASP A 5 5.36 32.07 -8.64
C ASP A 5 5.84 30.77 -9.31
N LYS A 6 5.78 30.71 -10.64
CA LYS A 6 6.22 29.56 -11.45
C LYS A 6 7.72 29.28 -11.31
N LYS A 7 8.48 30.15 -10.64
CA LYS A 7 9.94 30.09 -10.50
C LYS A 7 10.48 29.07 -9.49
N THR A 8 9.63 28.42 -8.68
CA THR A 8 10.09 27.46 -7.65
C THR A 8 9.60 26.04 -7.85
N LEU A 9 9.06 25.72 -9.03
CA LEU A 9 8.86 24.35 -9.48
C LEU A 9 10.02 24.01 -10.41
N MET A 10 11.01 23.32 -9.86
CA MET A 10 12.12 22.69 -10.59
C MET A 10 11.54 21.99 -11.83
N SER A 11 12.06 22.35 -13.01
CA SER A 11 11.54 21.82 -14.26
C SER A 11 11.79 20.31 -14.37
N LEU A 12 11.01 19.64 -15.21
CA LEU A 12 11.12 18.20 -15.43
C LEU A 12 12.55 17.78 -15.84
N SER A 13 13.23 18.62 -16.62
CA SER A 13 14.61 18.42 -17.03
C SER A 13 15.58 18.65 -15.87
N GLU A 14 15.41 19.71 -15.06
CA GLU A 14 16.31 19.97 -13.92
C GLU A 14 16.25 18.88 -12.84
N TYR A 15 15.07 18.32 -12.56
CA TYR A 15 14.96 17.18 -11.64
C TYR A 15 15.56 15.91 -12.24
N GLU A 16 15.34 15.65 -13.54
CA GLU A 16 15.98 14.54 -14.26
C GLU A 16 17.51 14.69 -14.26
N ASP A 17 18.01 15.91 -14.42
CA ASP A 17 19.44 16.23 -14.43
C ASP A 17 20.03 16.16 -13.01
N ILE A 18 19.31 16.53 -11.95
CA ILE A 18 19.78 16.38 -10.56
C ILE A 18 19.75 14.91 -10.11
N VAL A 19 18.70 14.16 -10.44
CA VAL A 19 18.63 12.73 -10.12
C VAL A 19 19.67 11.97 -10.93
N ARG A 20 19.87 12.28 -12.21
CA ARG A 20 20.95 11.70 -13.02
C ARG A 20 22.31 12.16 -12.56
N ALA A 21 22.53 13.43 -12.25
CA ALA A 21 23.81 13.93 -11.76
C ALA A 21 24.17 13.30 -10.41
N ARG A 22 23.22 13.12 -9.50
CA ARG A 22 23.46 12.48 -8.20
C ARG A 22 23.54 10.96 -8.25
N LEU A 23 22.76 10.30 -9.12
CA LEU A 23 22.99 8.91 -9.49
C LEU A 23 24.40 8.79 -10.06
N ASN A 24 24.81 9.65 -10.99
CA ASN A 24 26.14 9.62 -11.58
C ASN A 24 27.26 9.96 -10.57
N GLU A 25 27.04 10.86 -9.60
CA GLU A 25 27.98 11.16 -8.51
C GLU A 25 28.15 9.96 -7.55
N ASN A 26 27.06 9.30 -7.11
CA ASN A 26 27.15 8.14 -6.22
C ASN A 26 27.54 6.84 -6.95
N ILE A 27 27.19 6.71 -8.22
CA ILE A 27 27.67 5.64 -9.10
C ILE A 27 29.17 5.85 -9.39
N SER A 28 29.67 7.09 -9.48
CA SER A 28 31.12 7.38 -9.65
C SER A 28 32.00 6.77 -8.55
N ASP A 29 31.51 6.72 -7.30
CA ASP A 29 32.21 6.06 -6.19
C ASP A 29 32.09 4.52 -6.23
N LEU A 30 31.00 3.98 -6.82
CA LEU A 30 30.80 2.55 -7.06
C LEU A 30 31.74 1.99 -8.16
N TYR A 31 32.25 2.83 -9.08
CA TYR A 31 33.24 2.43 -10.10
C TYR A 31 34.66 2.19 -9.56
N ARG A 32 34.94 2.47 -8.28
CA ARG A 32 36.28 2.24 -7.69
C ARG A 32 36.60 0.76 -7.44
N GLU A 33 35.60 -0.12 -7.51
CA GLU A 33 35.76 -1.59 -7.39
C GLU A 33 35.54 -2.27 -8.76
N PRO A 34 36.57 -2.88 -9.39
CA PRO A 34 36.53 -3.34 -10.79
C PRO A 34 35.42 -4.35 -11.12
N LYS A 35 35.07 -5.22 -10.17
CA LYS A 35 33.97 -6.18 -10.36
C LYS A 35 32.61 -5.47 -10.35
N LEU A 36 32.44 -4.45 -9.52
CA LEU A 36 31.20 -3.67 -9.41
C LEU A 36 30.96 -2.82 -10.66
N ALA A 37 32.02 -2.14 -11.12
CA ALA A 37 32.04 -1.38 -12.37
C ALA A 37 31.49 -2.25 -13.51
N SER A 38 31.96 -3.49 -13.65
CA SER A 38 31.50 -4.41 -14.70
C SER A 38 30.02 -4.80 -14.64
N TYR A 39 29.38 -4.75 -13.47
CA TYR A 39 27.93 -5.03 -13.33
C TYR A 39 27.10 -3.77 -13.51
N ILE A 40 27.60 -2.62 -13.06
CA ILE A 40 26.95 -1.32 -13.23
C ILE A 40 27.02 -0.87 -14.69
N GLU A 41 28.13 -1.10 -15.38
CA GLU A 41 28.27 -0.92 -16.83
C GLU A 41 27.21 -1.71 -17.60
N LYS A 42 26.77 -2.87 -17.10
CA LYS A 42 25.68 -3.64 -17.71
C LYS A 42 24.30 -3.00 -17.50
N LEU A 43 24.14 -2.11 -16.53
CA LEU A 43 22.92 -1.31 -16.32
C LEU A 43 22.90 -0.04 -17.18
N GLU A 44 24.05 0.50 -17.58
CA GLU A 44 24.14 1.73 -18.42
C GLU A 44 23.30 1.70 -19.72
N PRO A 45 23.16 0.57 -20.44
CA PRO A 45 22.30 0.50 -21.61
C PRO A 45 20.80 0.70 -21.31
N PHE A 46 20.38 0.51 -20.06
CA PHE A 46 18.98 0.55 -19.66
C PHE A 46 18.59 1.96 -19.20
N LYS A 47 17.61 2.57 -19.88
CA LYS A 47 17.01 3.83 -19.44
C LYS A 47 15.93 3.52 -18.41
N PHE A 48 15.98 4.10 -17.22
CA PHE A 48 14.89 4.01 -16.25
C PHE A 48 14.20 5.35 -16.06
N HIS A 49 12.88 5.30 -15.92
CA HIS A 49 12.06 6.41 -15.48
C HIS A 49 12.24 6.64 -13.98
N PHE A 50 12.02 7.85 -13.48
CA PHE A 50 12.10 8.15 -12.03
C PHE A 50 11.23 7.22 -11.17
N SER A 51 10.17 6.64 -11.75
CA SER A 51 9.30 5.69 -11.05
C SER A 51 9.93 4.31 -10.90
N GLY A 52 11.15 4.09 -11.41
CA GLY A 52 11.86 2.82 -11.53
C GLY A 52 11.42 1.95 -12.70
N GLY A 53 10.56 2.46 -13.59
CA GLY A 53 10.09 1.72 -14.76
C GLY A 53 11.10 1.77 -15.88
N LEU A 54 11.35 0.62 -16.53
CA LEU A 54 12.23 0.56 -17.69
C LEU A 54 11.66 1.42 -18.84
N ILE A 55 12.54 2.09 -19.57
CA ILE A 55 12.24 2.89 -20.76
C ILE A 55 12.93 2.23 -21.95
N VAL A 56 12.18 2.04 -23.03
CA VAL A 56 12.72 1.56 -24.32
C VAL A 56 12.35 2.53 -25.44
N ASP A 57 13.21 2.59 -26.46
CA ASP A 57 12.99 3.40 -27.66
C ASP A 57 12.13 2.62 -28.69
N ASN A 58 12.18 1.29 -28.66
CA ASN A 58 11.33 0.41 -29.46
C ASN A 58 10.70 -0.71 -28.60
N LEU A 59 9.40 -0.96 -28.78
CA LEU A 59 8.71 -2.07 -28.11
C LEU A 59 9.11 -3.44 -28.64
N ASP A 60 9.73 -3.51 -29.82
CA ASP A 60 10.27 -4.78 -30.32
C ASP A 60 11.52 -5.22 -29.55
N ASP A 61 12.20 -4.30 -28.84
CA ASP A 61 13.36 -4.61 -27.98
C ASP A 61 13.00 -5.50 -26.78
N ILE A 62 11.71 -5.55 -26.42
CA ILE A 62 11.19 -6.41 -25.34
C ILE A 62 10.51 -7.68 -25.88
N GLY A 63 10.72 -8.00 -27.16
CA GLY A 63 10.34 -9.25 -27.79
C GLY A 63 8.91 -9.70 -27.48
N LYS A 64 8.77 -10.95 -27.01
CA LYS A 64 7.47 -11.56 -26.68
C LYS A 64 6.80 -10.95 -25.45
N SER A 65 7.54 -10.36 -24.52
CA SER A 65 6.94 -9.68 -23.37
C SER A 65 6.21 -8.39 -23.73
N LYS A 66 6.33 -7.88 -24.97
CA LYS A 66 5.43 -6.81 -25.43
C LYS A 66 3.96 -7.21 -25.35
N GLU A 67 3.64 -8.50 -25.55
CA GLU A 67 2.28 -9.02 -25.43
C GLU A 67 1.74 -8.83 -24.02
N PHE A 68 2.55 -9.14 -22.98
CA PHE A 68 2.20 -8.95 -21.56
C PHE A 68 1.65 -7.55 -21.29
N LEU A 69 2.32 -6.53 -21.84
CA LEU A 69 2.01 -5.11 -21.66
C LEU A 69 0.85 -4.62 -22.55
N THR A 70 0.22 -5.51 -23.31
CA THR A 70 -1.01 -5.21 -24.06
C THR A 70 -2.21 -6.03 -23.60
N LEU A 71 -1.98 -7.12 -22.87
CA LEU A 71 -3.03 -7.96 -22.31
C LEU A 71 -3.81 -7.25 -21.19
N ARG A 72 -5.12 -7.54 -21.10
CA ARG A 72 -6.01 -7.23 -19.95
C ARG A 72 -5.75 -5.86 -19.28
N GLU A 73 -5.69 -4.80 -20.08
CA GLU A 73 -5.49 -3.39 -19.64
C GLU A 73 -4.06 -2.93 -19.30
N GLY A 74 -3.02 -3.73 -19.56
CA GLY A 74 -1.60 -3.43 -19.31
C GLY A 74 -0.95 -2.29 -20.12
N ARG A 75 -1.73 -1.37 -20.69
CA ARG A 75 -1.24 -0.37 -21.67
C ARG A 75 -0.07 0.47 -21.16
N PHE A 76 0.94 0.62 -22.01
CA PHE A 76 2.05 1.57 -21.89
C PHE A 76 1.61 3.04 -21.91
N PHE A 77 2.47 3.93 -21.40
CA PHE A 77 2.42 5.36 -21.74
C PHE A 77 3.23 5.61 -23.02
N LYS A 78 2.65 6.36 -23.97
CA LYS A 78 3.29 6.69 -25.26
C LYS A 78 3.54 8.20 -25.41
N LYS A 79 4.78 8.49 -25.83
CA LYS A 79 5.39 9.73 -26.38
C LYS A 79 5.45 10.98 -25.47
N LYS A 80 6.55 11.08 -24.70
CA LYS A 80 7.13 12.38 -24.36
C LYS A 80 7.65 13.01 -25.65
N ASN A 81 7.30 14.28 -25.88
CA ASN A 81 7.74 15.18 -26.95
C ASN A 81 7.33 14.87 -28.41
N LYS A 82 6.26 15.54 -28.86
CA LYS A 82 6.02 15.83 -30.29
C LYS A 82 7.13 16.72 -30.91
N LYS A 83 7.94 17.40 -30.10
CA LYS A 83 8.96 18.35 -30.56
C LYS A 83 10.30 17.72 -30.95
N GLU A 84 10.61 16.49 -30.56
CA GLU A 84 11.96 15.90 -30.72
C GLU A 84 12.01 14.55 -31.46
N ASN A 85 10.90 14.10 -32.06
CA ASN A 85 10.84 12.87 -32.86
C ASN A 85 11.30 11.55 -32.20
N LYS A 86 11.56 11.49 -30.88
CA LYS A 86 11.87 10.24 -30.16
C LYS A 86 10.60 9.53 -29.64
N ASN A 87 10.53 8.21 -29.80
CA ASN A 87 9.43 7.37 -29.31
C ASN A 87 9.86 6.62 -28.04
N GLU A 88 9.89 7.27 -26.89
CA GLU A 88 10.19 6.58 -25.62
C GLU A 88 8.92 5.94 -25.01
N TYR A 89 9.06 4.70 -24.53
CA TYR A 89 8.00 3.92 -23.88
C TYR A 89 8.36 3.61 -22.43
N ASN A 90 7.57 4.10 -21.47
CA ASN A 90 7.68 3.68 -20.08
C ASN A 90 6.89 2.39 -19.87
N LEU A 91 7.58 1.35 -19.39
CA LEU A 91 7.07 0.00 -19.27
C LEU A 91 6.32 -0.28 -17.95
N ARG A 92 6.24 0.70 -17.03
CA ARG A 92 5.30 0.67 -15.89
C ARG A 92 4.01 1.42 -16.25
N GLY A 93 2.95 0.64 -16.51
CA GLY A 93 1.61 1.10 -16.91
C GLY A 93 0.63 1.35 -15.75
N PRO A 94 -0.64 1.72 -16.04
CA PRO A 94 -1.66 1.99 -15.03
C PRO A 94 -1.89 0.83 -14.06
N ARG A 95 -1.85 -0.41 -14.57
CA ARG A 95 -2.00 -1.64 -13.77
C ARG A 95 -1.00 -1.71 -12.63
N TYR A 96 0.26 -1.34 -12.90
CA TYR A 96 1.30 -1.27 -11.88
C TYR A 96 0.92 -0.22 -10.83
N ILE A 97 0.64 1.02 -11.24
CA ILE A 97 0.39 2.11 -10.29
C ILE A 97 -0.87 1.85 -9.45
N VAL A 98 -1.94 1.31 -10.04
CA VAL A 98 -3.18 0.97 -9.34
C VAL A 98 -2.93 -0.11 -8.29
N ALA A 99 -2.07 -1.09 -8.57
CA ALA A 99 -1.75 -2.14 -7.62
C ALA A 99 -1.02 -1.63 -6.36
N ILE A 100 -0.18 -0.61 -6.53
CA ILE A 100 0.64 -0.06 -5.42
C ILE A 100 -0.11 0.95 -4.57
N ASP A 101 -1.10 1.65 -5.14
CA ASP A 101 -1.77 2.76 -4.48
C ASP A 101 -2.60 2.31 -3.25
N PRO A 102 -2.35 2.85 -2.04
CA PRO A 102 -3.03 2.44 -0.81
C PRO A 102 -4.51 2.82 -0.76
N SER A 103 -4.99 3.67 -1.66
CA SER A 103 -6.36 4.15 -1.72
C SER A 103 -7.28 3.18 -2.49
N VAL A 104 -6.71 2.33 -3.35
CA VAL A 104 -7.40 1.29 -4.14
C VAL A 104 -7.83 0.11 -3.24
N GLU A 105 -8.99 -0.47 -3.55
CA GLU A 105 -9.57 -1.57 -2.77
C GLU A 105 -8.75 -2.86 -2.85
N PHE A 106 -8.72 -3.62 -1.75
CA PHE A 106 -7.93 -4.85 -1.63
C PHE A 106 -8.25 -5.87 -2.73
N LEU A 107 -9.53 -6.11 -3.03
CA LEU A 107 -9.92 -7.11 -4.04
C LEU A 107 -9.55 -6.67 -5.46
N ASP A 108 -9.60 -5.38 -5.76
CA ASP A 108 -9.14 -4.85 -7.04
C ASP A 108 -7.64 -5.14 -7.21
N LYS A 109 -6.85 -4.94 -6.15
CA LYS A 109 -5.41 -5.29 -6.15
C LYS A 109 -5.16 -6.79 -6.27
N ILE A 110 -5.91 -7.62 -5.54
CA ILE A 110 -5.83 -9.09 -5.66
C ILE A 110 -6.11 -9.54 -7.10
N SER A 111 -7.10 -8.92 -7.75
CA SER A 111 -7.39 -9.18 -9.17
C SER A 111 -6.21 -8.82 -10.06
N ILE A 112 -5.61 -7.64 -9.86
CA ILE A 112 -4.44 -7.21 -10.64
C ILE A 112 -3.26 -8.17 -10.44
N TYR A 113 -2.94 -8.56 -9.20
CA TYR A 113 -1.85 -9.49 -8.94
C TYR A 113 -2.13 -10.90 -9.50
N ARG A 114 -3.39 -11.34 -9.48
CA ARG A 114 -3.81 -12.58 -10.13
C ARG A 114 -3.57 -12.51 -11.64
N ASP A 115 -3.93 -11.40 -12.27
CA ASP A 115 -3.63 -11.18 -13.68
C ASP A 115 -2.11 -11.14 -13.90
N ASP A 116 -1.30 -10.54 -13.01
CA ASP A 116 0.16 -10.43 -13.18
C ASP A 116 0.80 -11.80 -13.20
N ILE A 117 0.38 -12.66 -12.28
CA ILE A 117 0.80 -14.05 -12.17
C ILE A 117 0.34 -14.85 -13.40
N PHE A 118 -0.92 -14.72 -13.80
CA PHE A 118 -1.49 -15.47 -14.92
C PHE A 118 -0.87 -15.09 -16.26
N ASP A 119 -0.81 -13.79 -16.56
CA ASP A 119 -0.25 -13.29 -17.81
C ASP A 119 1.25 -13.61 -17.90
N SER A 120 2.00 -13.52 -16.78
CA SER A 120 3.41 -13.94 -16.74
C SER A 120 3.58 -15.43 -17.03
N ALA A 121 2.74 -16.29 -16.44
CA ALA A 121 2.75 -17.73 -16.70
C ALA A 121 2.48 -18.03 -18.18
N LEU A 122 1.50 -17.34 -18.77
CA LEU A 122 1.12 -17.50 -20.17
C LEU A 122 2.27 -17.13 -21.10
N ILE A 123 2.92 -15.98 -20.86
CA ILE A 123 4.04 -15.53 -21.69
C ILE A 123 5.24 -16.45 -21.51
N LEU A 124 5.62 -16.80 -20.28
CA LEU A 124 6.74 -17.72 -20.04
C LEU A 124 6.54 -19.10 -20.65
N LYS A 125 5.30 -19.58 -20.80
CA LYS A 125 4.99 -20.82 -21.53
C LYS A 125 5.20 -20.68 -23.06
N LYS A 126 5.00 -19.48 -23.62
CA LYS A 126 5.14 -19.19 -25.06
C LYS A 126 6.58 -18.84 -25.48
N VAL A 127 7.41 -18.44 -24.53
CA VAL A 127 8.82 -18.13 -24.78
C VAL A 127 9.57 -19.45 -24.97
N LYS A 128 10.04 -19.70 -26.20
CA LYS A 128 10.96 -20.82 -26.44
C LYS A 128 12.31 -20.44 -25.86
N LEU A 129 12.83 -21.23 -24.93
CA LEU A 129 14.12 -20.96 -24.26
C LEU A 129 15.28 -20.83 -25.27
N GLU A 130 15.16 -21.47 -26.44
CA GLU A 130 16.12 -21.39 -27.55
C GLU A 130 16.18 -20.01 -28.21
N GLU A 131 15.07 -19.27 -28.20
CA GLU A 131 14.90 -17.96 -28.87
C GLU A 131 15.24 -16.77 -27.95
N ILE A 132 15.46 -17.00 -26.65
CA ILE A 132 15.88 -15.94 -25.72
C ILE A 132 17.33 -15.60 -26.05
N SER A 133 17.54 -14.44 -26.66
CA SER A 133 18.87 -13.92 -26.95
C SER A 133 19.60 -13.56 -25.64
N ASN A 134 20.92 -13.36 -25.70
CA ASN A 134 21.68 -12.81 -24.57
C ASN A 134 21.26 -11.36 -24.22
N GLN A 135 20.29 -10.75 -24.93
CA GLN A 135 19.75 -9.44 -24.63
C GLN A 135 18.63 -9.58 -23.61
N THR A 136 18.96 -9.26 -22.37
CA THR A 136 18.13 -9.50 -21.21
C THR A 136 16.94 -8.55 -21.02
N LEU A 137 16.80 -7.54 -21.88
CA LEU A 137 15.66 -6.63 -21.96
C LEU A 137 14.33 -7.33 -22.24
N GLU A 138 14.36 -8.47 -22.94
CA GLU A 138 13.16 -9.15 -23.45
C GLU A 138 12.14 -9.48 -22.36
N LEU A 139 12.58 -9.93 -21.18
CA LEU A 139 11.67 -10.39 -20.11
C LEU A 139 11.57 -9.43 -18.92
N SER A 140 12.49 -8.47 -18.80
CA SER A 140 12.60 -7.58 -17.63
C SER A 140 11.28 -6.88 -17.24
N PRO A 141 10.46 -6.36 -18.17
CA PRO A 141 9.23 -5.67 -17.80
C PRO A 141 8.22 -6.60 -17.10
N MET A 142 8.02 -7.79 -17.65
CA MET A 142 7.12 -8.80 -17.07
C MET A 142 7.67 -9.30 -15.73
N LEU A 143 8.98 -9.58 -15.66
CA LEU A 143 9.63 -10.02 -14.43
C LEU A 143 9.54 -8.96 -13.31
N ASP A 144 9.57 -7.67 -13.65
CA ASP A 144 9.33 -6.60 -12.70
C ASP A 144 7.93 -6.71 -12.09
N TYR A 145 6.89 -6.82 -12.92
CA TYR A 145 5.50 -6.98 -12.44
C TYR A 145 5.34 -8.24 -11.58
N LEU A 146 5.87 -9.38 -12.04
CA LEU A 146 5.78 -10.65 -11.33
C LEU A 146 6.47 -10.59 -9.96
N LYS A 147 7.72 -10.11 -9.91
CA LYS A 147 8.47 -9.91 -8.66
C LYS A 147 7.69 -9.03 -7.70
N ASN A 148 7.17 -7.90 -8.19
CA ASN A 148 6.43 -6.95 -7.37
C ASN A 148 5.13 -7.53 -6.80
N ALA A 149 4.39 -8.30 -7.60
CA ALA A 149 3.21 -9.01 -7.14
C ALA A 149 3.58 -9.98 -6.00
N ILE A 150 4.61 -10.81 -6.20
CA ILE A 150 5.01 -11.84 -5.23
C ILE A 150 5.54 -11.22 -3.93
N VAL A 151 6.41 -10.20 -4.00
CA VAL A 151 6.91 -9.48 -2.82
C VAL A 151 5.76 -8.85 -2.03
N THR A 152 4.78 -8.25 -2.73
CA THR A 152 3.63 -7.62 -2.07
C THR A 152 2.70 -8.66 -1.44
N ILE A 153 2.47 -9.79 -2.11
CA ILE A 153 1.71 -10.92 -1.58
C ILE A 153 2.38 -11.47 -0.31
N PHE A 154 3.70 -11.66 -0.32
CA PHE A 154 4.44 -12.11 0.87
C PHE A 154 4.31 -11.12 2.03
N ASN A 155 4.56 -9.83 1.78
CA ASN A 155 4.44 -8.79 2.80
C ASN A 155 3.01 -8.72 3.40
N CYS A 156 1.98 -8.92 2.58
CA CYS A 156 0.60 -9.01 3.04
C CYS A 156 0.35 -10.29 3.84
N PHE A 157 0.87 -11.44 3.40
CA PHE A 157 0.72 -12.73 4.07
C PHE A 157 1.27 -12.71 5.49
N VAL A 158 2.43 -12.10 5.70
CA VAL A 158 3.05 -11.98 7.04
C VAL A 158 2.56 -10.76 7.83
N GLN A 159 1.59 -9.98 7.32
CA GLN A 159 1.13 -8.78 8.01
C GLN A 159 0.49 -9.12 9.36
N SER A 160 -0.24 -10.22 9.44
CA SER A 160 -0.86 -10.66 10.67
C SER A 160 0.20 -10.95 11.75
N GLU A 161 1.42 -11.37 11.37
CA GLU A 161 2.55 -11.59 12.31
C GLU A 161 2.93 -10.28 13.02
N LYS A 162 2.72 -9.13 12.35
CA LYS A 162 2.99 -7.79 12.89
C LYS A 162 1.88 -7.26 13.80
N THR A 163 0.63 -7.68 13.60
CA THR A 163 -0.54 -7.10 14.28
C THR A 163 -1.06 -7.95 15.42
N HIS A 164 -0.35 -9.00 15.84
CA HIS A 164 -0.68 -9.83 17.02
C HIS A 164 -2.07 -10.46 17.06
N ARG A 165 -2.82 -10.46 15.95
CA ARG A 165 -4.17 -11.06 15.86
C ARG A 165 -4.10 -12.58 15.63
N PHE A 166 -3.09 -13.25 16.18
CA PHE A 166 -2.70 -14.58 15.71
C PHE A 166 -3.01 -15.69 16.73
N ASP A 167 -3.99 -16.53 16.38
CA ASP A 167 -4.17 -17.91 16.86
C ASP A 167 -3.44 -18.94 15.94
N ARG A 168 -2.90 -18.50 14.80
CA ARG A 168 -2.29 -19.36 13.77
C ARG A 168 -0.78 -19.63 13.93
N ILE A 169 -0.09 -19.06 14.93
CA ILE A 169 1.39 -19.14 15.09
C ILE A 169 1.86 -20.58 15.34
N VAL A 170 0.93 -21.48 15.72
CA VAL A 170 1.20 -22.90 16.02
C VAL A 170 0.81 -23.83 14.84
N GLN A 171 0.30 -23.31 13.72
CA GLN A 171 -0.12 -24.16 12.61
C GLN A 171 1.05 -24.51 11.69
N ILE A 172 1.45 -25.79 11.67
CA ILE A 172 2.50 -26.34 10.79
C ILE A 172 2.27 -25.94 9.32
N GLU A 173 1.01 -25.89 8.89
CA GLU A 173 0.63 -25.50 7.53
C GLU A 173 1.01 -24.04 7.22
N TYR A 174 0.80 -23.10 8.15
CA TYR A 174 1.16 -21.71 7.96
C TYR A 174 2.66 -21.55 7.68
N TRP A 175 3.50 -22.17 8.51
CA TRP A 175 4.96 -22.12 8.36
C TRP A 175 5.44 -22.77 7.06
N ARG A 176 4.76 -23.85 6.63
CA ARG A 176 5.02 -24.47 5.32
C ARG A 176 4.72 -23.51 4.17
N LEU A 177 3.55 -22.86 4.19
CA LEU A 177 3.14 -21.87 3.19
C LEU A 177 4.08 -20.66 3.19
N ARG A 178 4.41 -20.12 4.38
CA ARG A 178 5.34 -19.00 4.57
C ARG A 178 6.70 -19.29 3.93
N LYS A 179 7.29 -20.45 4.24
CA LYS A 179 8.60 -20.87 3.71
C LYS A 179 8.57 -21.06 2.19
N GLN A 180 7.52 -21.69 1.66
CA GLN A 180 7.36 -21.89 0.22
C GLN A 180 7.18 -20.56 -0.52
N LEU A 181 6.37 -19.64 0.02
CA LEU A 181 6.15 -18.31 -0.54
C LEU A 181 7.44 -17.47 -0.49
N GLN A 182 8.19 -17.51 0.61
CA GLN A 182 9.50 -16.85 0.72
C GLN A 182 10.49 -17.35 -0.33
N LYS A 183 10.52 -18.67 -0.60
CA LYS A 183 11.38 -19.25 -1.64
C LYS A 183 11.02 -18.72 -3.03
N ILE A 184 9.72 -18.73 -3.37
CA ILE A 184 9.23 -18.21 -4.66
C ILE A 184 9.53 -16.71 -4.80
N MET A 185 9.40 -15.95 -3.71
CA MET A 185 9.75 -14.53 -3.67
C MET A 185 11.23 -14.30 -3.99
N VAL A 186 12.14 -15.00 -3.31
CA VAL A 186 13.59 -14.91 -3.57
C VAL A 186 13.91 -15.25 -5.02
N GLU A 187 13.32 -16.31 -5.56
CA GLU A 187 13.50 -16.68 -6.97
C GLU A 187 12.98 -15.61 -7.94
N SER A 188 11.86 -14.95 -7.63
CA SER A 188 11.34 -13.87 -8.47
C SER A 188 12.23 -12.62 -8.47
N VAL A 189 12.86 -12.31 -7.33
CA VAL A 189 13.85 -11.24 -7.20
C VAL A 189 15.11 -11.60 -7.99
N ASP A 190 15.61 -12.84 -7.84
CA ASP A 190 16.75 -13.34 -8.61
C ASP A 190 16.54 -13.19 -10.13
N LEU A 191 15.41 -13.67 -10.64
CA LEU A 191 15.06 -13.59 -12.07
C LEU A 191 15.04 -12.14 -12.57
N TYR A 192 14.39 -11.24 -11.83
CA TYR A 192 14.29 -9.84 -12.23
C TYR A 192 15.67 -9.17 -12.28
N TYR A 193 16.48 -9.29 -11.23
CA TYR A 193 17.78 -8.63 -11.19
C TYR A 193 18.78 -9.26 -12.16
N LYS A 194 18.79 -10.59 -12.34
CA LYS A 194 19.58 -11.22 -13.40
C LYS A 194 19.20 -10.72 -14.80
N SER A 195 17.91 -10.46 -15.03
CA SER A 195 17.45 -9.88 -16.30
C SER A 195 18.02 -8.47 -16.50
N ILE A 196 17.81 -7.53 -15.59
CA ILE A 196 18.30 -6.16 -15.82
C ILE A 196 19.84 -6.07 -15.81
N LEU A 197 20.54 -7.06 -15.23
CA LEU A 197 22.01 -7.13 -15.18
C LEU A 197 22.66 -7.88 -16.36
N GLY A 198 21.89 -8.39 -17.32
CA GLY A 198 22.53 -9.06 -18.46
C GLY A 198 23.03 -10.49 -18.19
N ILE A 199 22.59 -11.13 -17.10
CA ILE A 199 23.14 -12.43 -16.62
C ILE A 199 22.07 -13.50 -16.42
N LEU A 200 20.88 -13.33 -17.00
CA LEU A 200 19.79 -14.30 -16.91
C LEU A 200 20.08 -15.52 -17.79
N GLU A 201 20.07 -16.71 -17.20
CA GLU A 201 20.30 -17.96 -17.93
C GLU A 201 18.99 -18.70 -18.27
N LYS A 202 19.03 -19.56 -19.30
CA LYS A 202 17.88 -20.40 -19.68
C LYS A 202 17.44 -21.35 -18.56
N THR A 203 18.41 -21.84 -17.78
CA THR A 203 18.24 -22.68 -16.58
C THR A 203 17.42 -21.96 -15.52
N ASP A 204 17.62 -20.66 -15.33
CA ASP A 204 16.87 -19.86 -14.36
C ASP A 204 15.37 -19.85 -14.70
N ILE A 205 15.03 -19.63 -15.97
CA ILE A 205 13.63 -19.53 -16.43
C ILE A 205 12.93 -20.89 -16.32
N SER A 206 13.58 -21.97 -16.76
CA SER A 206 13.03 -23.33 -16.67
C SER A 206 12.81 -23.80 -15.22
N SER A 207 13.53 -23.21 -14.26
CA SER A 207 13.32 -23.49 -12.83
C SER A 207 11.98 -22.94 -12.30
N PHE A 208 11.39 -21.93 -12.93
CA PHE A 208 10.14 -21.29 -12.50
C PHE A 208 8.90 -22.02 -13.04
N LYS A 209 8.63 -23.20 -12.48
CA LYS A 209 7.59 -24.14 -12.94
C LYS A 209 6.16 -23.62 -12.76
N ILE A 210 5.23 -24.15 -13.58
CA ILE A 210 3.78 -23.91 -13.51
C ILE A 210 3.20 -24.11 -12.09
N SER A 211 3.71 -25.09 -11.35
CA SER A 211 3.27 -25.37 -9.97
C SER A 211 3.43 -24.18 -9.02
N LYS A 212 4.41 -23.30 -9.25
CA LYS A 212 4.61 -22.07 -8.46
C LYS A 212 3.47 -21.07 -8.68
N TYR A 213 2.98 -20.95 -9.91
CA TYR A 213 1.84 -20.06 -10.23
C TYR A 213 0.53 -20.57 -9.63
N LEU A 214 0.30 -21.89 -9.66
CA LEU A 214 -0.84 -22.51 -8.99
C LEU A 214 -0.81 -22.25 -7.48
N PHE A 215 0.35 -22.47 -6.85
CA PHE A 215 0.55 -22.16 -5.44
C PHE A 215 0.26 -20.68 -5.11
N LEU A 216 0.80 -19.74 -5.90
CA LEU A 216 0.53 -18.30 -5.71
C LEU A 216 -0.96 -17.97 -5.84
N THR A 217 -1.65 -18.63 -6.77
CA THR A 217 -3.10 -18.47 -6.94
C THR A 217 -3.87 -18.94 -5.71
N ASP A 218 -3.46 -20.04 -5.09
CA ASP A 218 -4.08 -20.54 -3.86
C ASP A 218 -3.78 -19.63 -2.65
N VAL A 219 -2.57 -19.08 -2.55
CA VAL A 219 -2.24 -18.04 -1.56
C VAL A 219 -3.14 -16.81 -1.75
N LEU A 220 -3.35 -16.35 -2.98
CA LEU A 220 -4.26 -15.21 -3.25
C LEU A 220 -5.70 -15.51 -2.84
N LYS A 221 -6.22 -16.73 -3.07
CA LYS A 221 -7.55 -17.14 -2.60
C LYS A 221 -7.62 -17.16 -1.07
N MET A 222 -6.56 -17.61 -0.41
CA MET A 222 -6.46 -17.60 1.05
C MET A 222 -6.49 -16.17 1.59
N LEU A 223 -5.69 -15.26 1.03
CA LEU A 223 -5.68 -13.84 1.41
C LEU A 223 -7.04 -13.15 1.13
N GLU A 224 -7.68 -13.49 0.01
CA GLU A 224 -9.03 -13.04 -0.31
C GLU A 224 -10.06 -13.52 0.74
N SER A 225 -9.96 -14.78 1.16
CA SER A 225 -10.80 -15.36 2.22
C SER A 225 -10.58 -14.69 3.57
N GLU A 226 -9.31 -14.50 3.97
CA GLU A 226 -8.93 -13.77 5.18
C GLU A 226 -9.44 -12.33 5.21
N TYR A 227 -9.30 -11.64 4.09
CA TYR A 227 -9.83 -10.31 3.95
C TYR A 227 -11.37 -10.27 4.04
N LYS A 228 -12.05 -11.22 3.42
CA LYS A 228 -13.51 -11.39 3.53
C LYS A 228 -13.97 -11.73 4.97
N ASN A 229 -13.12 -12.40 5.74
CA ASN A 229 -13.35 -12.75 7.15
C ASN A 229 -12.80 -11.70 8.14
N PHE A 230 -12.45 -10.50 7.66
CA PHE A 230 -11.98 -9.35 8.46
C PHE A 230 -10.69 -9.55 9.24
N SER A 231 -9.90 -10.59 8.96
CA SER A 231 -8.57 -10.74 9.54
C SER A 231 -7.54 -9.80 8.89
N LEU A 232 -7.82 -9.32 7.67
CA LEU A 232 -7.01 -8.34 6.93
C LEU A 232 -7.81 -7.08 6.60
N SER A 233 -7.11 -5.95 6.40
CA SER A 233 -7.71 -4.67 6.01
C SER A 233 -7.24 -4.23 4.62
N SER A 234 -7.94 -3.30 3.98
CA SER A 234 -7.46 -2.70 2.71
C SER A 234 -6.08 -2.04 2.82
N ARG A 235 -5.66 -1.66 4.03
CA ARG A 235 -4.33 -1.09 4.32
C ARG A 235 -3.25 -2.16 4.53
N THR A 236 -3.60 -3.44 4.48
CA THR A 236 -2.69 -4.58 4.69
C THR A 236 -1.95 -4.93 3.40
N LEU A 237 -2.57 -4.72 2.24
CA LEU A 237 -1.94 -4.88 0.92
C LEU A 237 -1.41 -3.53 0.44
N VAL A 238 -0.42 -3.03 1.17
CA VAL A 238 0.31 -1.80 0.82
C VAL A 238 1.68 -2.21 0.36
N ARG A 239 1.98 -1.88 -0.88
CA ARG A 239 3.31 -2.07 -1.41
C ARG A 239 4.25 -1.07 -0.71
N PRO A 240 5.47 -1.46 -0.36
CA PRO A 240 6.46 -0.49 0.09
C PRO A 240 6.74 0.54 -1.01
N GLU A 241 7.15 1.76 -0.66
CA GLU A 241 7.68 2.71 -1.65
C GLU A 241 8.82 1.97 -2.38
N ALA A 242 8.57 1.49 -3.59
CA ALA A 242 9.57 0.71 -4.30
C ALA A 242 10.75 1.62 -4.59
N ALA A 243 11.86 1.38 -3.90
CA ALA A 243 13.15 1.95 -4.22
C ALA A 243 13.49 1.63 -5.69
N HIS A 244 14.15 2.58 -6.34
CA HIS A 244 14.51 2.45 -7.74
C HIS A 244 15.36 1.19 -7.96
N PRO A 245 15.10 0.32 -8.97
CA PRO A 245 15.85 -0.93 -9.15
C PRO A 245 17.37 -0.76 -9.20
N ILE A 246 17.86 0.32 -9.83
CA ILE A 246 19.29 0.68 -9.82
C ILE A 246 19.77 0.97 -8.39
N VAL A 247 19.04 1.76 -7.60
CA VAL A 247 19.39 2.06 -6.21
C VAL A 247 19.49 0.77 -5.39
N MET A 248 18.54 -0.14 -5.56
CA MET A 248 18.56 -1.44 -4.87
C MET A 248 19.72 -2.32 -5.30
N ALA A 249 19.98 -2.44 -6.61
CA ALA A 249 21.12 -3.18 -7.13
C ALA A 249 22.44 -2.61 -6.60
N SER A 250 22.64 -1.30 -6.77
CA SER A 250 23.85 -0.59 -6.32
C SER A 250 24.07 -0.73 -4.82
N ALA A 251 23.03 -0.57 -4.00
CA ALA A 251 23.12 -0.75 -2.55
C ALA A 251 23.52 -2.19 -2.20
N ALA A 252 22.83 -3.18 -2.76
CA ALA A 252 23.10 -4.59 -2.47
C ALA A 252 24.54 -4.98 -2.87
N TYR A 253 25.00 -4.53 -4.03
CA TYR A 253 26.38 -4.73 -4.49
C TYR A 253 27.41 -4.05 -3.58
N SER A 254 27.18 -2.79 -3.19
CA SER A 254 28.06 -2.05 -2.26
C SER A 254 28.22 -2.77 -0.91
N ILE A 255 27.11 -3.28 -0.36
CA ILE A 255 27.08 -4.00 0.91
C ILE A 255 27.90 -5.28 0.82
N VAL A 256 27.68 -6.10 -0.22
CA VAL A 256 28.41 -7.37 -0.42
C VAL A 256 29.89 -7.13 -0.65
N SER A 257 30.27 -6.09 -1.40
CA SER A 257 31.67 -5.74 -1.61
C SER A 257 32.38 -5.28 -0.34
N SER A 258 31.66 -4.57 0.55
CA SER A 258 32.18 -4.14 1.85
C SER A 258 32.25 -5.30 2.86
N HIS A 259 31.42 -6.33 2.67
CA HIS A 259 31.30 -7.51 3.53
C HIS A 259 31.59 -8.79 2.74
N LYS A 260 32.86 -8.95 2.33
CA LYS A 260 33.32 -10.07 1.50
C LYS A 260 33.13 -11.44 2.16
N ASN A 261 33.18 -11.49 3.51
CA ASN A 261 32.84 -12.69 4.25
C ASN A 261 31.32 -12.87 4.25
N SER A 262 30.83 -14.04 3.85
CA SER A 262 29.40 -14.34 3.90
C SER A 262 28.91 -14.24 5.36
N PRO A 263 27.84 -13.47 5.63
CA PRO A 263 27.19 -13.54 6.94
C PRO A 263 26.47 -14.88 7.09
N ASP A 264 26.07 -15.21 8.31
CA ASP A 264 25.19 -16.35 8.59
C ASP A 264 23.78 -16.07 8.08
N ALA A 265 23.34 -14.82 8.22
CA ALA A 265 22.03 -14.37 7.77
C ALA A 265 22.01 -12.93 7.25
N VAL A 266 21.17 -12.72 6.24
CA VAL A 266 20.66 -11.41 5.84
C VAL A 266 19.28 -11.25 6.48
N VAL A 267 19.09 -10.15 7.20
CA VAL A 267 17.88 -9.81 7.94
C VAL A 267 17.19 -8.64 7.26
N GLY A 268 15.92 -8.78 6.95
CA GLY A 268 15.09 -7.71 6.39
C GLY A 268 13.76 -7.57 7.11
N MET A 269 13.11 -6.43 6.92
CA MET A 269 11.79 -6.16 7.47
C MET A 269 10.75 -6.37 6.37
N PRO A 270 9.71 -7.21 6.55
CA PRO A 270 8.74 -7.55 5.51
C PRO A 270 7.79 -6.37 5.22
N SER A 271 8.35 -5.33 4.64
CA SER A 271 7.80 -4.04 4.25
C SER A 271 8.77 -3.48 3.21
N GLY A 272 9.37 -2.31 3.44
CA GLY A 272 10.40 -1.71 2.59
C GLY A 272 11.61 -2.61 2.31
N GLY A 273 12.26 -3.09 3.36
CA GLY A 273 13.48 -3.89 3.28
C GLY A 273 13.37 -5.28 2.64
N THR A 274 12.17 -5.78 2.31
CA THR A 274 11.99 -7.14 1.78
C THR A 274 12.80 -7.38 0.51
N GLU A 275 12.71 -6.46 -0.45
CA GLU A 275 13.36 -6.62 -1.75
C GLU A 275 14.88 -6.56 -1.63
N LEU A 276 15.41 -5.64 -0.80
CA LEU A 276 16.85 -5.49 -0.58
C LEU A 276 17.45 -6.72 0.08
N ALA A 277 16.79 -7.25 1.11
CA ALA A 277 17.23 -8.46 1.81
C ALA A 277 17.22 -9.70 0.88
N CYS A 278 16.18 -9.84 0.04
CA CYS A 278 16.14 -10.88 -0.98
C CYS A 278 17.29 -10.72 -1.98
N LEU A 279 17.53 -9.50 -2.47
CA LEU A 279 18.57 -9.24 -3.46
C LEU A 279 19.96 -9.52 -2.91
N LEU A 280 20.26 -9.12 -1.67
CA LEU A 280 21.52 -9.45 -1.01
C LEU A 280 21.76 -10.95 -0.95
N LYS A 281 20.75 -11.74 -0.56
CA LYS A 281 20.84 -13.21 -0.60
C LYS A 281 21.15 -13.72 -2.02
N CYS A 282 20.53 -13.15 -3.05
CA CYS A 282 20.79 -13.53 -4.44
C CYS A 282 22.22 -13.20 -4.84
N ILE A 283 22.71 -11.99 -4.56
CA ILE A 283 24.07 -11.56 -4.91
C ILE A 283 25.11 -12.42 -4.19
N TYR A 284 24.95 -12.71 -2.89
CA TYR A 284 25.84 -13.65 -2.19
C TYR A 284 25.87 -15.02 -2.89
N ARG A 285 24.72 -15.53 -3.36
CA ARG A 285 24.65 -16.80 -4.12
C ARG A 285 25.39 -16.72 -5.44
N TRP A 286 25.36 -15.57 -6.13
CA TRP A 286 26.15 -15.36 -7.35
C TRP A 286 27.66 -15.37 -7.07
N PHE A 287 28.07 -15.03 -5.84
CA PHE A 287 29.45 -15.14 -5.35
C PHE A 287 29.71 -16.43 -4.54
N ASN A 288 28.98 -17.52 -4.83
CA ASN A 288 29.15 -18.85 -4.21
C ASN A 288 28.97 -18.90 -2.69
N SER A 289 28.21 -17.98 -2.11
CA SER A 289 27.85 -17.93 -0.69
C SER A 289 26.33 -18.01 -0.51
N ASN A 290 25.81 -18.64 0.55
CA ASN A 290 24.35 -18.81 0.68
C ASN A 290 23.84 -18.50 2.10
N PRO A 291 23.89 -17.24 2.53
CA PRO A 291 23.38 -16.84 3.83
C PRO A 291 21.89 -17.15 3.98
N SER A 292 21.45 -17.38 5.22
CA SER A 292 20.03 -17.49 5.54
C SER A 292 19.33 -16.15 5.26
N LEU A 293 18.03 -16.18 4.92
CA LEU A 293 17.21 -14.97 4.81
C LEU A 293 16.17 -14.96 5.91
N LEU A 294 16.26 -13.96 6.79
CA LEU A 294 15.37 -13.77 7.92
C LEU A 294 14.52 -12.52 7.69
N LEU A 295 13.22 -12.71 7.49
CA LEU A 295 12.28 -11.60 7.30
C LEU A 295 11.46 -11.41 8.56
N ILE A 296 11.84 -10.43 9.38
CA ILE A 296 11.34 -10.23 10.74
C ILE A 296 10.18 -9.22 10.76
N PRO A 297 8.94 -9.65 11.00
CA PRO A 297 7.73 -8.82 10.92
C PRO A 297 7.66 -7.85 12.09
N ILE A 298 8.11 -6.62 11.89
CA ILE A 298 8.03 -5.57 12.92
C ILE A 298 7.26 -4.38 12.34
N SER A 299 6.36 -3.78 13.12
CA SER A 299 5.69 -2.53 12.73
C SER A 299 5.40 -1.62 13.91
N PHE A 300 6.24 -0.60 14.09
CA PHE A 300 6.07 0.36 15.18
C PHE A 300 5.07 1.50 14.85
N HIS A 301 4.87 1.80 13.57
CA HIS A 301 3.98 2.90 13.13
C HIS A 301 2.52 2.49 12.96
N SER A 302 2.22 1.25 12.53
CA SER A 302 0.84 0.82 12.38
C SER A 302 0.17 0.42 13.70
N MET A 303 0.95 0.12 14.74
CA MET A 303 0.43 -0.34 16.03
C MET A 303 -0.04 0.79 16.96
N LYS A 304 0.52 2.00 16.84
CA LYS A 304 0.08 3.17 17.64
C LYS A 304 -1.38 3.58 17.41
N ASN A 305 -1.99 3.18 16.30
CA ASN A 305 -3.38 3.51 15.97
C ASN A 305 -4.39 2.46 16.42
N ASP A 306 -3.95 1.24 16.76
CA ASP A 306 -4.84 0.11 17.08
C ASP A 306 -4.76 -0.35 18.55
N TYR A 307 -3.77 0.09 19.33
CA TYR A 307 -3.55 -0.32 20.73
C TYR A 307 -3.42 0.88 21.67
N SER A 308 -4.10 0.83 22.83
CA SER A 308 -4.07 1.86 23.88
C SER A 308 -2.87 1.74 24.83
N GLU A 309 -2.05 0.69 24.68
CA GLU A 309 -0.84 0.47 25.48
C GLU A 309 0.41 0.68 24.61
N GLU A 310 1.42 1.35 25.16
CA GLU A 310 2.74 1.46 24.52
C GLU A 310 3.35 0.06 24.36
N VAL A 311 3.31 -0.49 23.15
CA VAL A 311 3.97 -1.76 22.86
C VAL A 311 5.48 -1.54 22.86
N ASP A 312 6.17 -2.20 23.80
CA ASP A 312 7.63 -2.22 23.90
C ASP A 312 8.24 -2.84 22.64
N SER A 313 8.94 -2.01 21.87
CA SER A 313 9.51 -2.37 20.58
C SER A 313 10.55 -3.48 20.66
N ASN A 314 11.31 -3.54 21.76
CA ASN A 314 12.36 -4.53 21.95
C ASN A 314 11.77 -5.89 22.29
N LYS A 315 10.75 -5.93 23.16
CA LYS A 315 10.03 -7.18 23.46
C LYS A 315 9.40 -7.79 22.20
N LEU A 316 8.85 -6.94 21.34
CA LEU A 316 8.29 -7.36 20.07
C LEU A 316 9.35 -7.96 19.14
N ALA A 317 10.46 -7.24 18.93
CA ALA A 317 11.56 -7.70 18.11
C ALA A 317 12.11 -9.04 18.63
N ASN A 318 12.37 -9.14 19.93
CA ASN A 318 12.86 -10.34 20.59
C ASN A 318 11.97 -11.56 20.33
N ARG A 319 10.65 -11.41 20.55
CA ARG A 319 9.69 -12.49 20.31
C ARG A 319 9.70 -12.94 18.84
N ASN A 320 9.64 -12.00 17.90
CA ASN A 320 9.51 -12.34 16.48
C ASN A 320 10.80 -12.95 15.91
N ILE A 321 11.96 -12.52 16.42
CA ILE A 321 13.25 -13.14 16.10
C ILE A 321 13.29 -14.58 16.61
N LYS A 322 12.98 -14.83 17.89
CA LYS A 322 12.92 -16.19 18.46
C LYS A 322 11.97 -17.10 17.68
N MET A 323 10.83 -16.57 17.27
CA MET A 323 9.84 -17.30 16.48
C MET A 323 10.36 -17.72 15.10
N ILE A 324 11.16 -16.89 14.45
CA ILE A 324 11.63 -17.12 13.07
C ILE A 324 12.95 -17.89 13.03
N VAL A 325 13.86 -17.57 13.94
CA VAL A 325 15.20 -18.13 13.99
C VAL A 325 15.24 -19.40 14.83
N GLY A 326 14.40 -19.50 15.87
CA GLY A 326 14.53 -20.53 16.91
C GLY A 326 15.58 -20.15 17.95
N GLU A 327 15.41 -20.60 19.19
CA GLU A 327 16.29 -20.23 20.32
C GLU A 327 17.66 -20.93 20.25
N ASP A 328 17.76 -22.07 19.57
CA ASP A 328 18.98 -22.90 19.53
C ASP A 328 19.92 -22.58 18.36
N ASN A 329 19.53 -21.69 17.45
CA ASN A 329 20.34 -21.34 16.27
C ASN A 329 21.29 -20.19 16.62
N ASN A 330 22.56 -20.53 16.86
CA ASN A 330 23.59 -19.50 17.08
C ASN A 330 24.00 -18.86 15.75
N MET A 331 24.19 -17.54 15.76
CA MET A 331 24.68 -16.75 14.62
C MET A 331 25.82 -15.87 15.10
N GLU A 332 26.91 -15.81 14.34
CA GLU A 332 28.10 -15.01 14.64
C GLU A 332 28.08 -13.67 13.89
N SER A 333 27.55 -13.68 12.65
CA SER A 333 27.52 -12.52 11.75
C SER A 333 26.18 -12.36 11.04
N VAL A 334 25.58 -11.16 11.14
CA VAL A 334 24.32 -10.83 10.47
C VAL A 334 24.36 -9.45 9.83
N ILE A 335 23.70 -9.32 8.67
CA ILE A 335 23.51 -8.05 7.97
C ILE A 335 22.03 -7.69 8.03
N ILE A 336 21.68 -6.61 8.73
CA ILE A 336 20.32 -6.08 8.86
C ILE A 336 20.13 -4.93 7.86
N VAL A 337 19.11 -5.04 7.01
CA VAL A 337 18.85 -4.07 5.95
C VAL A 337 17.41 -3.59 5.88
N ASP A 338 17.24 -2.35 5.46
CA ASP A 338 15.95 -1.77 5.08
C ASP A 338 16.09 -0.94 3.79
N ASP A 339 14.98 -0.61 3.13
CA ASP A 339 15.02 0.26 1.95
C ASP A 339 15.41 1.69 2.33
N ASN A 340 14.80 2.23 3.38
CA ASN A 340 15.09 3.51 3.96
C ASN A 340 14.81 3.53 5.47
N SER A 341 15.34 4.55 6.15
CA SER A 341 14.96 4.79 7.55
C SER A 341 15.00 6.27 7.88
N SER A 342 13.90 6.79 8.45
CA SER A 342 13.85 8.18 8.94
C SER A 342 14.39 8.33 10.37
N THR A 343 14.17 7.34 11.24
CA THR A 343 14.51 7.42 12.67
C THR A 343 15.52 6.36 13.12
N GLY A 344 15.83 5.37 12.29
CA GLY A 344 16.67 4.21 12.65
C GLY A 344 16.02 3.25 13.65
N SER A 345 14.92 3.63 14.30
CA SER A 345 14.36 2.91 15.45
C SER A 345 13.98 1.45 15.17
N THR A 346 13.53 1.15 13.95
CA THR A 346 13.17 -0.23 13.59
C THR A 346 14.40 -1.14 13.55
N ILE A 347 15.43 -0.69 12.84
CA ILE A 347 16.69 -1.41 12.66
C ILE A 347 17.41 -1.53 13.99
N GLU A 348 17.39 -0.47 14.81
CA GLU A 348 17.99 -0.47 16.14
C GLU A 348 17.32 -1.46 17.10
N ALA A 349 16.00 -1.55 17.08
CA ALA A 349 15.28 -2.55 17.89
C ALA A 349 15.64 -3.98 17.47
N VAL A 350 15.80 -4.24 16.17
CA VAL A 350 16.25 -5.54 15.65
C VAL A 350 17.70 -5.81 16.05
N ARG A 351 18.60 -4.83 15.87
CA ARG A 351 20.02 -4.93 16.25
C ARG A 351 20.17 -5.31 17.72
N LYS A 352 19.48 -4.58 18.60
CA LYS A 352 19.47 -4.85 20.04
C LYS A 352 18.94 -6.24 20.36
N ALA A 353 17.84 -6.65 19.74
CA ALA A 353 17.26 -7.96 19.96
C ALA A 353 18.18 -9.11 19.50
N PHE A 354 18.91 -8.95 18.38
CA PHE A 354 19.94 -9.92 17.96
C PHE A 354 21.09 -10.00 18.96
N SER A 355 21.58 -8.87 19.47
CA SER A 355 22.63 -8.85 20.52
C SER A 355 22.19 -9.47 21.84
N GLU A 356 20.90 -9.41 22.17
CA GLU A 356 20.35 -9.98 23.41
C GLU A 356 20.07 -11.49 23.29
N ILE A 357 19.63 -11.97 22.13
CA ILE A 357 19.24 -13.36 21.92
C ILE A 357 20.42 -14.25 21.54
N PHE A 358 21.33 -13.75 20.70
CA PHE A 358 22.42 -14.52 20.13
C PHE A 358 23.77 -13.96 20.54
N SER A 359 24.78 -14.82 20.54
CA SER A 359 26.19 -14.42 20.63
C SER A 359 26.68 -13.82 19.30
N CYS A 360 25.91 -12.90 18.70
CA CYS A 360 26.27 -12.21 17.47
C CYS A 360 27.37 -11.17 17.76
N HIS A 361 28.59 -11.44 17.29
CA HIS A 361 29.73 -10.53 17.47
C HIS A 361 29.82 -9.48 16.35
N HIS A 362 29.20 -9.77 15.19
CA HIS A 362 29.24 -8.91 14.01
C HIS A 362 27.83 -8.63 13.50
N ILE A 363 27.23 -7.52 13.96
CA ILE A 363 25.93 -7.06 13.48
C ILE A 363 26.13 -5.79 12.64
N TYR A 364 25.94 -5.92 11.34
CA TYR A 364 26.00 -4.79 10.41
C TYR A 364 24.60 -4.29 10.08
N CYS A 365 24.39 -2.97 10.10
CA CYS A 365 23.10 -2.35 9.83
C CYS A 365 23.24 -1.31 8.72
N THR A 366 22.37 -1.34 7.72
CA THR A 366 22.41 -0.35 6.63
C THR A 366 21.06 -0.14 5.95
N VAL A 367 20.92 0.97 5.23
CA VAL A 367 19.78 1.25 4.34
C VAL A 367 20.23 1.55 2.91
N ALA A 368 19.39 1.25 1.92
CA ALA A 368 19.66 1.62 0.54
C ALA A 368 19.57 3.15 0.33
N GLU A 369 18.59 3.81 0.97
CA GLU A 369 18.35 5.25 0.88
C GLU A 369 18.34 5.92 2.27
N ALA A 370 19.05 7.04 2.43
CA ALA A 370 19.11 7.79 3.69
C ALA A 370 18.35 9.12 3.61
N ASP A 371 17.63 9.49 4.67
CA ASP A 371 17.07 10.84 4.83
C ASP A 371 18.04 11.71 5.66
N LEU A 372 19.20 12.05 5.08
CA LEU A 372 20.28 12.76 5.78
C LEU A 372 19.83 14.13 6.31
N VAL A 373 18.92 14.80 5.59
CA VAL A 373 18.39 16.10 6.02
C VAL A 373 17.52 15.93 7.25
N ARG A 374 16.63 14.92 7.26
CA ARG A 374 15.82 14.62 8.44
C ARG A 374 16.67 14.24 9.63
N THR A 375 17.69 13.41 9.45
CA THR A 375 18.63 13.06 10.53
C THR A 375 19.29 14.30 11.11
N ARG A 376 19.81 15.21 10.27
CA ARG A 376 20.39 16.49 10.71
C ARG A 376 19.38 17.34 11.50
N VAL A 377 18.17 17.52 10.96
CA VAL A 377 17.10 18.27 11.65
C VAL A 377 16.72 17.64 12.98
N ASP A 378 16.71 16.31 13.07
CA ASP A 378 16.35 15.60 14.29
C ASP A 378 17.49 15.64 15.34
N ILE A 379 18.77 15.68 14.93
CA ILE A 379 19.94 15.91 15.81
C ILE A 379 19.81 17.26 16.54
N ASP A 380 19.44 18.31 15.81
CA ASP A 380 19.36 19.67 16.34
C ASP A 380 18.04 19.94 17.10
N CYS A 381 17.16 18.94 17.26
CA CYS A 381 15.83 19.10 17.85
C CYS A 381 15.75 18.47 19.25
N PRO A 382 15.70 19.27 20.34
CA PRO A 382 15.75 18.76 21.71
C PRO A 382 14.55 17.86 22.10
N ASN A 383 13.42 17.98 21.39
CA ASN A 383 12.22 17.18 21.63
C ASN A 383 12.22 15.83 20.87
N ARG A 384 13.20 15.57 20.00
CA ARG A 384 13.29 14.33 19.23
C ARG A 384 14.17 13.32 19.95
N LYS A 385 13.53 12.29 20.50
CA LYS A 385 14.22 11.24 21.29
C LYS A 385 14.99 10.21 20.46
N ASN A 386 14.64 10.02 19.19
CA ASN A 386 15.21 8.98 18.34
C ASN A 386 15.83 9.61 17.09
N VAL A 387 17.15 9.45 16.96
CA VAL A 387 17.95 9.87 15.81
C VAL A 387 18.64 8.63 15.24
N ALA A 388 18.64 8.49 13.91
CA ALA A 388 19.32 7.38 13.25
C ALA A 388 20.84 7.46 13.47
N SER A 389 21.46 6.33 13.80
CA SER A 389 22.90 6.25 14.01
C SER A 389 23.68 6.43 12.70
N PRO A 390 24.81 7.16 12.67
CA PRO A 390 25.55 7.42 11.43
C PRO A 390 26.05 6.17 10.68
N ASP A 391 26.36 5.09 11.40
CA ASP A 391 26.81 3.82 10.82
C ASP A 391 25.73 3.17 9.93
N LEU A 392 24.45 3.50 10.15
CA LEU A 392 23.33 3.04 9.31
C LEU A 392 23.46 3.51 7.85
N PHE A 393 24.18 4.60 7.61
CA PHE A 393 24.29 5.22 6.29
C PHE A 393 25.58 4.85 5.54
N SER A 394 26.36 3.92 6.10
CA SER A 394 27.68 3.53 5.59
C SER A 394 27.67 2.91 4.18
N SER A 395 26.61 2.20 3.79
CA SER A 395 26.44 1.66 2.43
C SER A 395 25.25 2.26 1.67
N THR A 396 24.79 3.44 2.09
CA THR A 396 23.71 4.13 1.40
C THR A 396 24.18 4.66 0.05
N VAL A 397 23.37 4.45 -0.99
CA VAL A 397 23.68 4.89 -2.37
C VAL A 397 22.78 6.02 -2.87
N SER A 398 21.72 6.35 -2.13
CA SER A 398 20.76 7.40 -2.49
C SER A 398 20.36 8.22 -1.27
N VAL A 399 20.07 9.51 -1.45
CA VAL A 399 19.54 10.37 -0.40
C VAL A 399 18.08 10.69 -0.72
N LEU A 400 17.18 10.35 0.21
CA LEU A 400 15.77 10.68 0.08
C LEU A 400 15.58 12.20 0.12
N PRO A 401 14.78 12.77 -0.80
CA PRO A 401 14.32 14.14 -0.65
C PRO A 401 13.48 14.25 0.63
N VAL A 402 13.65 15.36 1.35
CA VAL A 402 13.02 15.62 2.66
C VAL A 402 11.53 15.31 2.61
N SER A 403 11.10 14.27 3.33
CA SER A 403 9.68 14.02 3.51
C SER A 403 9.19 14.83 4.71
N LYS A 404 8.19 15.72 4.53
CA LYS A 404 7.08 15.89 5.49
C LYS A 404 6.08 17.02 5.16
N ARG A 405 4.81 16.71 5.51
CA ARG A 405 3.76 17.44 6.26
C ARG A 405 3.59 18.97 6.15
N ARG A 406 4.62 19.77 5.85
CA ARG A 406 4.49 21.19 5.48
C ARG A 406 4.55 21.42 3.98
N TYR A 407 5.28 20.56 3.26
CA TYR A 407 5.35 20.56 1.81
C TYR A 407 5.27 19.09 1.38
N PRO A 408 4.14 18.60 0.82
CA PRO A 408 4.05 17.23 0.34
C PRO A 408 5.20 16.94 -0.64
N LYS A 409 5.66 15.68 -0.70
CA LYS A 409 6.58 15.19 -1.73
C LYS A 409 5.90 15.33 -3.10
N ARG A 410 5.69 16.54 -3.62
CA ARG A 410 5.27 16.77 -5.00
C ARG A 410 6.47 16.51 -5.90
N ASP A 411 7.08 15.33 -5.77
CA ASP A 411 7.95 14.84 -6.80
C ASP A 411 7.09 14.46 -8.01
N LEU A 412 7.73 14.42 -9.17
CA LEU A 412 7.06 14.11 -10.43
C LEU A 412 6.45 12.69 -10.42
N LYS A 413 6.91 11.85 -9.49
CA LYS A 413 6.41 10.50 -9.27
C LYS A 413 5.00 10.49 -8.72
N GLU A 414 4.76 11.21 -7.63
CA GLU A 414 3.42 11.31 -7.06
C GLU A 414 2.44 11.90 -8.08
N ILE A 415 2.85 12.92 -8.83
CA ILE A 415 2.00 13.56 -9.85
C ILE A 415 1.66 12.60 -11.00
N ALA A 416 2.66 11.87 -11.52
CA ALA A 416 2.44 10.90 -12.58
C ALA A 416 1.51 9.78 -12.10
N GLU A 417 1.73 9.24 -10.90
CA GLU A 417 0.92 8.19 -10.29
C GLU A 417 -0.55 8.62 -10.13
N LYS A 418 -0.78 9.82 -9.58
CA LYS A 418 -2.11 10.43 -9.45
C LYS A 418 -2.83 10.56 -10.78
N HIS A 419 -2.14 11.00 -11.84
CA HIS A 419 -2.73 11.07 -13.17
C HIS A 419 -3.17 9.69 -13.69
N MET A 420 -2.39 8.63 -13.45
CA MET A 420 -2.76 7.28 -13.88
C MET A 420 -4.00 6.75 -13.15
N LEU A 421 -4.08 6.98 -11.83
CA LEU A 421 -5.23 6.63 -11.01
C LEU A 421 -6.50 7.35 -11.46
N VAL A 422 -6.40 8.64 -11.76
CA VAL A 422 -7.51 9.43 -12.33
C VAL A 422 -7.98 8.83 -13.64
N GLN A 423 -7.08 8.46 -14.56
CA GLN A 423 -7.46 7.85 -15.82
C GLN A 423 -8.13 6.49 -15.62
N TYR A 424 -7.66 5.70 -14.65
CA TYR A 424 -8.29 4.44 -14.26
C TYR A 424 -9.75 4.66 -13.82
N TYR A 425 -9.99 5.56 -12.86
CA TYR A 425 -11.34 5.84 -12.39
C TYR A 425 -12.23 6.51 -13.46
N LYS A 426 -11.67 7.37 -14.32
CA LYS A 426 -12.40 7.94 -15.47
C LYS A 426 -12.88 6.85 -16.43
N ARG A 427 -12.06 5.83 -16.70
CA ARG A 427 -12.46 4.68 -17.53
C ARG A 427 -13.55 3.86 -16.85
N LYS A 428 -13.41 3.54 -15.56
CA LYS A 428 -14.45 2.84 -14.78
C LYS A 428 -15.77 3.61 -14.76
N LYS A 429 -15.73 4.94 -14.62
CA LYS A 429 -16.89 5.84 -14.71
C LYS A 429 -17.55 5.83 -16.08
N ARG A 430 -16.78 5.82 -17.17
CA ARG A 430 -17.30 5.73 -18.55
C ARG A 430 -17.95 4.38 -18.85
N ASN A 431 -17.38 3.30 -18.31
CA ASN A 431 -17.82 1.93 -18.62
C ASN A 431 -18.97 1.43 -17.74
N THR A 432 -19.48 2.25 -16.81
CA THR A 432 -20.58 1.85 -15.91
C THR A 432 -21.86 2.61 -16.23
N ASN A 433 -22.99 1.89 -16.24
CA ASN A 433 -24.32 2.48 -16.38
C ASN A 433 -24.95 2.87 -15.03
N SER A 434 -24.38 2.40 -13.91
CA SER A 434 -24.90 2.69 -12.57
C SER A 434 -24.49 4.11 -12.13
N ILE A 435 -25.48 4.97 -11.86
CA ILE A 435 -25.24 6.33 -11.33
C ILE A 435 -24.47 6.30 -10.01
N VAL A 436 -24.79 5.32 -9.15
CA VAL A 436 -24.10 5.09 -7.88
C VAL A 436 -22.61 4.83 -8.09
N LYS A 437 -22.26 3.96 -9.05
CA LYS A 437 -20.86 3.70 -9.40
C LYS A 437 -20.20 4.93 -10.04
N LYS A 438 -20.92 5.70 -10.87
CA LYS A 438 -20.40 6.97 -11.43
C LYS A 438 -20.04 7.95 -10.31
N ASN A 439 -20.89 8.11 -9.30
CA ASN A 439 -20.66 9.01 -8.17
C ASN A 439 -19.50 8.52 -7.30
N LYS A 440 -19.38 7.20 -7.08
CA LYS A 440 -18.24 6.57 -6.40
C LYS A 440 -16.92 6.94 -7.10
N TYR A 441 -16.84 6.73 -8.41
CA TYR A 441 -15.62 7.01 -9.17
C TYR A 441 -15.31 8.49 -9.27
N GLU A 442 -16.32 9.36 -9.37
CA GLU A 442 -16.11 10.82 -9.34
C GLU A 442 -15.55 11.27 -7.99
N ALA A 443 -16.09 10.77 -6.88
CA ALA A 443 -15.57 11.08 -5.54
C ALA A 443 -14.12 10.62 -5.36
N PHE A 444 -13.73 9.49 -5.96
CA PHE A 444 -12.35 9.01 -5.93
C PHE A 444 -11.41 9.86 -6.81
N ILE A 445 -11.85 10.29 -7.99
CA ILE A 445 -11.11 11.22 -8.85
C ILE A 445 -10.86 12.54 -8.11
N ASP A 446 -11.91 13.09 -7.51
CA ASP A 446 -11.86 14.32 -6.74
C ASP A 446 -10.92 14.19 -5.52
N CYS A 447 -10.98 13.04 -4.81
CA CYS A 447 -10.06 12.73 -3.72
C CYS A 447 -8.58 12.77 -4.14
N ILE A 448 -8.25 12.26 -5.33
CA ILE A 448 -6.87 12.21 -5.83
C ILE A 448 -6.34 13.61 -6.19
N PHE A 449 -7.18 14.46 -6.79
CA PHE A 449 -6.77 15.82 -7.20
C PHE A 449 -6.74 16.81 -6.03
N ASN A 450 -7.74 16.74 -5.15
CA ASN A 450 -8.00 17.73 -4.11
C ASN A 450 -7.58 17.22 -2.73
N GLU A 451 -6.43 16.54 -2.65
CA GLU A 451 -5.85 15.96 -1.43
C GLU A 451 -5.17 17.00 -0.51
N VAL A 452 -5.56 18.28 -0.64
CA VAL A 452 -4.90 19.41 0.02
C VAL A 452 -5.54 19.63 1.40
N ASN A 453 -4.72 20.02 2.38
CA ASN A 453 -5.16 20.54 3.67
C ASN A 453 -6.35 21.47 3.47
N TYR A 454 -7.53 21.03 3.90
CA TYR A 454 -8.68 21.91 3.92
C TYR A 454 -8.34 23.05 4.88
N ASN A 455 -8.43 24.29 4.39
CA ASN A 455 -8.48 25.41 5.30
C ASN A 455 -9.84 25.36 5.98
N LEU A 456 -9.90 24.82 7.20
CA LEU A 456 -11.16 24.65 7.94
C LEU A 456 -11.81 25.99 8.31
N ASP A 457 -11.03 27.07 8.26
CA ASP A 457 -11.46 28.45 8.48
C ASP A 457 -11.86 29.17 7.18
N ASP A 458 -11.87 28.48 6.02
CA ASP A 458 -12.33 29.06 4.76
C ASP A 458 -13.83 29.38 4.85
N PRO A 459 -14.24 30.65 4.69
CA PRO A 459 -15.66 31.03 4.74
C PRO A 459 -16.49 30.39 3.61
N ASN A 460 -15.83 29.89 2.56
CA ASN A 460 -16.47 29.13 1.48
C ASN A 460 -16.54 27.63 1.77
N SER A 461 -16.28 27.20 3.00
CA SER A 461 -16.33 25.81 3.42
C SER A 461 -17.25 25.63 4.62
N ILE A 462 -17.99 24.53 4.63
CA ILE A 462 -18.70 24.02 5.80
C ILE A 462 -17.82 22.91 6.36
N SER A 463 -17.01 23.25 7.38
CA SER A 463 -15.93 22.40 7.89
C SER A 463 -16.35 21.37 8.95
N ASP A 464 -17.56 21.52 9.49
CA ASP A 464 -18.18 20.58 10.41
C ASP A 464 -19.70 20.59 10.19
N PHE A 465 -20.25 19.45 9.77
CA PHE A 465 -21.67 19.26 9.60
C PHE A 465 -22.22 18.07 10.37
N ARG A 466 -21.48 17.58 11.37
CA ARG A 466 -21.80 16.38 12.15
C ARG A 466 -23.15 16.43 12.86
N LYS A 467 -23.63 17.63 13.19
CA LYS A 467 -24.85 17.88 13.97
C LYS A 467 -26.00 18.49 13.16
N ASN A 468 -25.85 18.62 11.84
CA ASN A 468 -26.89 19.20 10.98
C ASN A 468 -27.42 18.18 9.95
N GLU A 469 -28.32 18.65 9.09
CA GLU A 469 -29.05 17.92 8.06
C GLU A 469 -28.14 17.24 7.03
N LEU A 470 -26.87 17.64 6.87
CA LEU A 470 -25.91 16.98 5.97
C LEU A 470 -25.39 15.66 6.54
N SER A 471 -25.31 15.55 7.87
CA SER A 471 -24.78 14.35 8.52
C SER A 471 -25.59 13.10 8.19
N ASN A 472 -24.93 11.97 7.92
CA ASN A 472 -25.58 10.68 7.80
C ASN A 472 -26.25 10.20 9.11
N PHE A 473 -25.95 10.85 10.24
CA PHE A 473 -26.60 10.61 11.54
C PHE A 473 -27.91 11.37 11.70
N HIS A 474 -28.18 12.37 10.85
CA HIS A 474 -29.39 13.18 10.96
C HIS A 474 -30.65 12.31 10.82
N PRO A 475 -31.64 12.46 11.72
CA PRO A 475 -32.91 11.73 11.64
C PRO A 475 -33.63 11.96 10.32
N CYS A 476 -33.86 10.89 9.57
CA CYS A 476 -34.61 10.90 8.31
C CYS A 476 -35.10 9.48 7.99
N GLU A 477 -36.24 9.38 7.30
CA GLU A 477 -36.76 8.07 6.90
C GLU A 477 -36.03 7.56 5.65
N ILE A 478 -35.45 6.37 5.76
CA ILE A 478 -34.64 5.72 4.73
C ILE A 478 -35.17 4.31 4.54
N VAL A 479 -35.52 3.95 3.30
CA VAL A 479 -35.99 2.61 2.97
C VAL A 479 -34.82 1.79 2.47
N TYR A 480 -34.49 0.71 3.17
CA TYR A 480 -33.49 -0.27 2.78
C TYR A 480 -34.03 -1.68 2.99
N ASP A 481 -33.94 -2.52 1.97
CA ASP A 481 -34.42 -3.92 2.00
C ASP A 481 -35.88 -4.05 2.50
N GLY A 482 -36.76 -3.19 1.98
CA GLY A 482 -38.19 -3.14 2.34
C GLY A 482 -38.51 -2.59 3.74
N THR A 483 -37.50 -2.22 4.54
CA THR A 483 -37.66 -1.70 5.91
C THR A 483 -37.34 -0.21 5.99
N ILE A 484 -38.10 0.53 6.81
CA ILE A 484 -37.85 1.95 7.09
C ILE A 484 -36.90 2.08 8.28
N TYR A 485 -35.84 2.87 8.09
CA TYR A 485 -34.81 3.21 9.07
C TYR A 485 -34.87 4.70 9.42
N LYS A 486 -34.50 5.06 10.65
CA LYS A 486 -34.57 6.45 11.15
C LYS A 486 -33.37 7.33 10.80
N SER A 487 -32.36 6.82 10.10
CA SER A 487 -31.33 7.64 9.45
C SER A 487 -30.55 6.84 8.40
N VAL A 488 -29.72 7.53 7.62
CA VAL A 488 -28.76 6.89 6.70
C VAL A 488 -27.80 5.97 7.46
N GLU A 489 -27.30 6.39 8.64
CA GLU A 489 -26.42 5.56 9.46
C GLU A 489 -27.11 4.26 9.91
N HIS A 490 -28.39 4.29 10.30
CA HIS A 490 -29.13 3.08 10.66
C HIS A 490 -29.20 2.08 9.52
N ALA A 491 -29.66 2.52 8.35
CA ALA A 491 -29.73 1.67 7.16
C ALA A 491 -28.34 1.17 6.72
N TYR A 492 -27.33 2.04 6.74
CA TYR A 492 -25.95 1.69 6.39
C TYR A 492 -25.39 0.63 7.35
N LEU A 493 -25.63 0.78 8.66
CA LEU A 493 -25.17 -0.19 9.65
C LEU A 493 -25.97 -1.49 9.61
N ARG A 494 -27.28 -1.49 9.27
CA ARG A 494 -28.02 -2.72 8.97
C ARG A 494 -27.39 -3.43 7.77
N ALA A 495 -27.15 -2.70 6.70
CA ALA A 495 -26.64 -3.25 5.44
C ALA A 495 -25.27 -3.91 5.57
N LYS A 496 -24.52 -3.54 6.61
CA LYS A 496 -23.18 -4.05 6.93
C LYS A 496 -23.15 -5.50 7.42
N PHE A 497 -24.27 -6.05 7.87
CA PHE A 497 -24.32 -7.38 8.48
C PHE A 497 -25.41 -8.25 7.87
N CYS A 498 -25.16 -9.57 7.81
CA CYS A 498 -26.18 -10.59 7.52
C CYS A 498 -26.65 -11.16 8.85
N PHE A 499 -27.66 -10.54 9.46
CA PHE A 499 -28.09 -10.84 10.83
C PHE A 499 -28.58 -12.29 11.01
N GLU A 500 -29.09 -12.91 9.94
CA GLU A 500 -29.53 -14.30 9.92
C GLU A 500 -28.35 -15.27 10.19
N ASN A 501 -27.13 -14.84 9.90
CA ASN A 501 -25.91 -15.63 10.05
C ASN A 501 -25.14 -15.31 11.35
N ILE A 502 -25.60 -14.35 12.16
CA ILE A 502 -24.89 -13.95 13.38
C ILE A 502 -25.25 -14.89 14.53
N LYS A 503 -24.25 -15.60 15.03
CA LYS A 503 -24.35 -16.42 16.25
C LYS A 503 -23.52 -15.79 17.36
N LEU A 504 -24.18 -15.08 18.27
CA LEU A 504 -23.51 -14.46 19.41
C LEU A 504 -23.19 -15.49 20.50
N THR A 505 -21.97 -15.47 21.01
CA THR A 505 -21.61 -16.19 22.26
C THR A 505 -22.16 -15.42 23.46
N LYS A 506 -22.11 -16.04 24.65
CA LYS A 506 -22.49 -15.37 25.90
C LYS A 506 -21.63 -14.13 26.16
N ASP A 507 -20.35 -14.16 25.80
CA ASP A 507 -19.45 -13.03 26.00
C ASP A 507 -19.71 -11.89 25.02
N HIS A 508 -20.04 -12.21 23.75
CA HIS A 508 -20.50 -11.20 22.80
C HIS A 508 -21.74 -10.47 23.32
N GLN A 509 -22.72 -11.22 23.85
CA GLN A 509 -23.95 -10.65 24.40
C GLN A 509 -23.66 -9.73 25.60
N ARG A 510 -22.77 -10.14 26.52
CA ARG A 510 -22.37 -9.31 27.66
C ARG A 510 -21.69 -8.01 27.22
N SER A 511 -20.80 -8.05 26.24
CA SER A 511 -20.13 -6.84 25.73
C SER A 511 -21.14 -5.85 25.14
N ILE A 512 -22.04 -6.33 24.28
CA ILE A 512 -23.09 -5.49 23.68
C ILE A 512 -24.02 -4.93 24.75
N GLN A 513 -24.41 -5.74 25.75
CA GLN A 513 -25.25 -5.27 26.86
C GLN A 513 -24.57 -4.17 27.68
N SER A 514 -23.27 -4.30 27.92
CA SER A 514 -22.47 -3.29 28.61
C SER A 514 -22.49 -1.95 27.88
N ILE A 515 -22.38 -1.96 26.54
CA ILE A 515 -22.46 -0.75 25.72
C ILE A 515 -23.83 -0.09 25.84
N LEU A 516 -24.91 -0.87 25.79
CA LEU A 516 -26.27 -0.35 25.92
C LEU A 516 -26.49 0.27 27.31
N HIS A 517 -26.10 -0.43 28.38
CA HIS A 517 -26.19 0.09 29.75
C HIS A 517 -25.36 1.36 29.96
N SER A 518 -24.15 1.44 29.38
CA SER A 518 -23.31 2.64 29.47
C SER A 518 -23.93 3.89 28.83
N ARG A 519 -24.98 3.69 28.01
CA ARG A 519 -25.73 4.73 27.32
C ARG A 519 -27.16 4.90 27.85
N ASP A 520 -27.46 4.27 28.99
CA ASP A 520 -28.79 4.24 29.60
C ASP A 520 -29.88 3.60 28.71
N GLU A 521 -29.47 2.70 27.82
CA GLU A 521 -30.36 1.99 26.90
C GLU A 521 -30.67 0.60 27.45
N ARG A 522 -31.96 0.25 27.54
CA ARG A 522 -32.41 -1.07 28.01
C ARG A 522 -32.96 -1.87 26.83
N TYR A 523 -32.23 -2.93 26.47
CA TYR A 523 -32.65 -3.86 25.42
C TYR A 523 -32.25 -5.27 25.79
N ASN A 524 -33.10 -6.24 25.48
CA ASN A 524 -32.76 -7.65 25.59
C ASN A 524 -32.37 -8.17 24.20
N ILE A 525 -31.08 -8.50 24.04
CA ILE A 525 -30.52 -8.95 22.74
C ILE A 525 -31.26 -10.18 22.17
N LYS A 526 -31.91 -10.98 23.03
CA LYS A 526 -32.72 -12.14 22.61
C LYS A 526 -33.95 -11.76 21.80
N ASP A 527 -34.42 -10.52 21.90
CA ASP A 527 -35.59 -10.04 21.18
C ASP A 527 -35.27 -9.79 19.69
N GLY A 528 -33.98 -9.78 19.33
CA GLY A 528 -33.48 -9.77 17.96
C GLY A 528 -32.42 -8.70 17.76
N LEU A 529 -31.19 -9.09 17.42
CA LEU A 529 -30.09 -8.14 17.25
C LEU A 529 -30.35 -7.10 16.14
N GLU A 530 -31.08 -7.47 15.09
CA GLU A 530 -31.39 -6.58 13.97
C GLU A 530 -32.34 -5.42 14.33
N LEU A 531 -33.19 -5.60 15.34
CA LEU A 531 -34.16 -4.57 15.74
C LEU A 531 -33.44 -3.35 16.34
N LEU A 532 -32.28 -3.55 16.97
CA LEU A 532 -31.40 -2.46 17.44
C LEU A 532 -31.05 -1.48 16.31
N PHE A 533 -31.05 -1.94 15.06
CA PHE A 533 -30.61 -1.15 13.91
C PHE A 533 -31.77 -0.43 13.21
N LYS A 534 -33.05 -0.71 13.55
CA LYS A 534 -34.22 -0.07 12.91
C LYS A 534 -34.35 1.43 13.22
N GLY A 535 -33.91 1.86 14.40
CA GLY A 535 -33.84 3.28 14.76
C GLY A 535 -34.55 3.70 16.03
N ASP A 536 -34.98 2.75 16.88
CA ASP A 536 -35.46 3.04 18.23
C ASP A 536 -34.33 3.52 19.15
N PHE A 537 -33.08 3.15 18.81
CA PHE A 537 -31.86 3.59 19.47
C PHE A 537 -31.22 4.72 18.68
N GLY A 538 -30.50 5.60 19.38
CA GLY A 538 -29.72 6.65 18.70
C GLY A 538 -28.66 6.06 17.76
N ALA A 539 -28.45 6.68 16.59
CA ALA A 539 -27.46 6.22 15.59
C ALA A 539 -26.03 6.10 16.17
N GLY A 540 -25.68 6.93 17.15
CA GLY A 540 -24.43 6.83 17.90
C GLY A 540 -24.31 5.56 18.74
N THR A 541 -25.40 5.09 19.36
CA THR A 541 -25.48 3.81 20.09
C THR A 541 -25.29 2.66 19.11
N VAL A 542 -26.04 2.66 18.01
CA VAL A 542 -25.99 1.61 16.98
C VAL A 542 -24.59 1.51 16.36
N LYS A 543 -23.90 2.64 16.15
CA LYS A 543 -22.51 2.67 15.68
C LYS A 543 -21.55 1.93 16.61
N GLN A 544 -21.77 2.00 17.91
CA GLN A 544 -20.88 1.38 18.90
C GLN A 544 -21.12 -0.13 18.99
N VAL A 545 -22.39 -0.55 18.95
CA VAL A 545 -22.73 -1.97 18.78
C VAL A 545 -22.15 -2.52 17.45
N SER A 546 -22.26 -1.76 16.36
CA SER A 546 -21.65 -2.11 15.06
C SER A 546 -20.12 -2.22 15.12
N LYS A 547 -19.46 -1.49 16.04
CA LYS A 547 -18.01 -1.58 16.25
C LYS A 547 -17.65 -2.92 16.89
N GLU A 548 -18.38 -3.37 17.91
CA GLU A 548 -18.19 -4.69 18.54
C GLU A 548 -18.45 -5.82 17.54
N LEU A 549 -19.59 -5.79 16.84
CA LEU A 549 -19.91 -6.83 15.85
C LEU A 549 -18.85 -6.94 14.74
N ARG A 550 -18.24 -5.80 14.38
CA ARG A 550 -17.10 -5.79 13.46
C ARG A 550 -15.86 -6.44 14.07
N GLN A 551 -15.56 -6.23 15.34
CA GLN A 551 -14.43 -6.87 16.03
C GLN A 551 -14.61 -8.39 16.10
N TYR A 552 -15.85 -8.88 16.22
CA TYR A 552 -16.17 -10.31 16.20
C TYR A 552 -16.24 -10.93 14.79
N GLY A 553 -16.01 -10.15 13.73
CA GLY A 553 -15.97 -10.67 12.36
C GLY A 553 -17.34 -10.91 11.71
N PHE A 554 -18.44 -10.38 12.24
CA PHE A 554 -19.79 -10.61 11.72
C PHE A 554 -20.17 -9.78 10.47
N VAL A 555 -19.28 -8.94 9.96
CA VAL A 555 -19.56 -8.08 8.81
C VAL A 555 -19.77 -8.93 7.54
N ARG A 556 -20.57 -8.45 6.59
CA ARG A 556 -20.73 -9.17 5.31
C ARG A 556 -19.45 -9.16 4.47
N ALA A 557 -19.13 -10.29 3.84
CA ALA A 557 -17.86 -10.52 3.16
C ALA A 557 -17.52 -9.48 2.06
N ASP A 558 -18.53 -8.99 1.35
CA ASP A 558 -18.42 -8.00 0.27
C ASP A 558 -18.53 -6.53 0.76
N TRP A 559 -18.66 -6.30 2.08
CA TRP A 559 -18.94 -4.96 2.64
C TRP A 559 -18.00 -3.88 2.13
N HIS A 560 -16.72 -4.18 2.04
CA HIS A 560 -15.72 -3.22 1.60
C HIS A 560 -15.89 -2.78 0.13
N ILE A 561 -16.48 -3.63 -0.72
CA ILE A 561 -16.78 -3.34 -2.14
C ILE A 561 -17.99 -2.42 -2.23
N ILE A 562 -19.02 -2.75 -1.45
CA ILE A 562 -20.35 -2.19 -1.59
C ILE A 562 -20.62 -1.01 -0.66
N LYS A 563 -19.85 -0.84 0.43
CA LYS A 563 -20.09 0.21 1.44
C LYS A 563 -20.23 1.60 0.81
N THR A 564 -19.41 1.89 -0.19
CA THR A 564 -19.45 3.18 -0.87
C THR A 564 -20.70 3.30 -1.73
N ASN A 565 -21.08 2.22 -2.41
CA ASN A 565 -22.30 2.18 -3.21
C ASN A 565 -23.53 2.35 -2.32
N ILE A 566 -23.61 1.60 -1.23
CA ILE A 566 -24.72 1.67 -0.27
C ILE A 566 -24.82 3.07 0.33
N MET A 567 -23.71 3.66 0.80
CA MET A 567 -23.75 5.03 1.33
C MET A 567 -24.26 6.02 0.28
N ILE A 568 -23.80 5.92 -0.98
CA ILE A 568 -24.27 6.78 -2.07
C ILE A 568 -25.77 6.56 -2.32
N GLU A 569 -26.25 5.32 -2.37
CA GLU A 569 -27.67 4.98 -2.54
C GLU A 569 -28.53 5.61 -1.44
N LEU A 570 -28.14 5.46 -0.19
CA LEU A 570 -28.88 5.98 0.97
C LEU A 570 -28.86 7.52 1.01
N LEU A 571 -27.72 8.15 0.69
CA LEU A 571 -27.63 9.62 0.60
C LEU A 571 -28.47 10.16 -0.57
N ARG A 572 -28.47 9.48 -1.73
CA ARG A 572 -29.34 9.85 -2.85
C ARG A 572 -30.81 9.78 -2.45
N GLN A 573 -31.22 8.75 -1.70
CA GLN A 573 -32.58 8.65 -1.18
C GLN A 573 -32.89 9.82 -0.22
N LYS A 574 -32.02 10.07 0.75
CA LYS A 574 -32.15 11.16 1.73
C LYS A 574 -32.37 12.53 1.08
N PHE A 575 -31.63 12.82 0.02
CA PHE A 575 -31.64 14.12 -0.65
C PHE A 575 -32.46 14.14 -1.95
N SER A 576 -33.29 13.12 -2.18
CA SER A 576 -34.08 12.99 -3.41
C SER A 576 -35.22 14.00 -3.53
N HIS A 577 -35.79 14.44 -2.39
CA HIS A 577 -36.93 15.37 -2.34
C HIS A 577 -37.06 16.08 -0.97
N GLY A 578 -37.94 17.07 -0.91
CA GLY A 578 -38.31 17.76 0.32
C GLY A 578 -37.23 18.72 0.88
N PRO A 579 -37.39 19.19 2.12
CA PRO A 579 -36.54 20.24 2.70
C PRO A 579 -35.05 19.88 2.76
N LEU A 580 -34.71 18.59 2.93
CA LEU A 580 -33.32 18.14 2.95
C LEU A 580 -32.64 18.35 1.58
N ARG A 581 -33.37 18.14 0.48
CA ARG A 581 -32.88 18.41 -0.88
C ARG A 581 -32.56 19.88 -1.07
N ASP A 582 -33.45 20.76 -0.64
CA ASP A 582 -33.25 22.22 -0.72
C ASP A 582 -32.06 22.64 0.14
N TYR A 583 -31.99 22.15 1.37
CA TYR A 583 -30.88 22.41 2.27
C TYR A 583 -29.53 22.02 1.66
N LEU A 584 -29.43 20.85 1.00
CA LEU A 584 -28.20 20.44 0.32
C LEU A 584 -27.85 21.40 -0.84
N VAL A 585 -28.84 21.81 -1.64
CA VAL A 585 -28.64 22.76 -2.75
C VAL A 585 -28.17 24.12 -2.26
N ASP A 586 -28.77 24.62 -1.18
CA ASP A 586 -28.45 25.91 -0.57
C ASP A 586 -27.02 26.00 -0.03
N THR A 587 -26.35 24.86 0.16
CA THR A 587 -24.92 24.86 0.48
C THR A 587 -24.03 25.26 -0.70
N TYR A 588 -24.51 25.30 -1.94
CA TYR A 588 -23.71 25.69 -3.10
C TYR A 588 -23.33 27.18 -3.03
N PRO A 589 -22.09 27.60 -3.37
CA PRO A 589 -20.99 26.80 -3.90
C PRO A 589 -20.00 26.28 -2.85
N LYS A 590 -20.38 26.21 -1.56
CA LYS A 590 -19.46 25.88 -0.48
C LYS A 590 -18.91 24.46 -0.57
N ASN A 591 -17.68 24.26 -0.13
CA ASN A 591 -17.11 22.92 0.08
C ASN A 591 -17.73 22.29 1.33
N LEU A 592 -18.02 20.99 1.28
CA LEU A 592 -18.56 20.23 2.41
C LEU A 592 -17.47 19.33 2.99
N ILE A 593 -17.12 19.52 4.25
CA ILE A 593 -16.08 18.72 4.94
C ILE A 593 -16.66 18.11 6.21
N GLU A 594 -16.63 16.78 6.29
CA GLU A 594 -16.99 16.02 7.50
C GLU A 594 -15.79 16.01 8.46
N GLY A 595 -15.54 17.15 9.11
CA GLY A 595 -14.47 17.31 10.09
C GLY A 595 -14.69 16.47 11.35
N ASN A 596 -13.68 15.71 11.79
CA ASN A 596 -13.75 14.90 13.01
C ASN A 596 -12.44 14.86 13.81
N VAL A 597 -12.52 14.33 15.03
CA VAL A 597 -11.40 14.24 16.00
C VAL A 597 -11.15 12.81 16.50
N TRP A 598 -11.70 11.80 15.83
CA TRP A 598 -11.65 10.39 16.25
C TRP A 598 -11.08 9.47 15.16
N CYS A 599 -10.22 10.02 14.29
CA CYS A 599 -9.48 9.29 13.26
C CYS A 599 -10.34 8.65 12.15
N ASP A 600 -11.57 9.12 11.91
CA ASP A 600 -12.29 8.73 10.69
C ASP A 600 -11.69 9.47 9.49
N THR A 601 -10.89 8.73 8.73
CA THR A 601 -10.11 9.25 7.60
C THR A 601 -10.61 8.73 6.27
N TYR A 602 -11.71 7.98 6.27
CA TYR A 602 -12.34 7.47 5.05
C TYR A 602 -13.56 8.31 4.70
N TRP A 603 -14.53 8.42 5.60
CA TRP A 603 -15.73 9.24 5.35
C TRP A 603 -15.49 10.70 5.67
N GLY A 604 -14.72 10.96 6.74
CA GLY A 604 -14.40 12.29 7.22
C GLY A 604 -12.95 12.74 6.97
N TYR A 605 -12.67 13.91 7.53
CA TYR A 605 -11.35 14.54 7.63
C TYR A 605 -10.96 14.69 9.10
N ASP A 606 -9.90 14.02 9.51
CA ASP A 606 -9.35 14.12 10.86
C ASP A 606 -8.55 15.42 10.99
N ILE A 607 -9.11 16.34 11.77
CA ILE A 607 -8.56 17.68 12.00
C ILE A 607 -7.29 17.62 12.85
N THR A 608 -7.17 16.63 13.74
CA THR A 608 -6.01 16.50 14.63
C THR A 608 -4.78 16.00 13.88
N GLU A 609 -4.98 15.03 12.99
CA GLU A 609 -3.91 14.46 12.16
C GLU A 609 -3.74 15.19 10.82
N ASN A 610 -4.64 16.11 10.52
CA ASN A 610 -4.72 16.90 9.29
C ASN A 610 -4.74 16.01 8.04
N ARG A 611 -5.59 14.98 8.05
CA ARG A 611 -5.67 13.95 7.00
C ARG A 611 -7.06 13.35 6.88
N GLY A 612 -7.43 12.88 5.70
CA GLY A 612 -8.65 12.12 5.47
C GLY A 612 -9.21 12.35 4.08
N LYS A 613 -9.96 11.37 3.57
CA LYS A 613 -10.49 11.43 2.21
C LYS A 613 -11.70 12.35 2.08
N ASN A 614 -12.41 12.63 3.18
CA ASN A 614 -13.67 13.38 3.18
C ASN A 614 -14.69 12.84 2.17
N LEU A 615 -14.78 11.50 1.99
CA LEU A 615 -15.63 10.92 0.94
C LEU A 615 -17.11 11.29 1.14
N LEU A 616 -17.57 11.45 2.37
CA LEU A 616 -18.96 11.84 2.63
C LEU A 616 -19.26 13.22 2.04
N GLY A 617 -18.45 14.22 2.38
CA GLY A 617 -18.58 15.58 1.85
C GLY A 617 -18.48 15.62 0.32
N ARG A 618 -17.53 14.90 -0.27
CA ARG A 618 -17.38 14.79 -1.74
C ARG A 618 -18.61 14.19 -2.41
N ILE A 619 -19.15 13.11 -1.85
CA ILE A 619 -20.37 12.47 -2.37
C ILE A 619 -21.56 13.42 -2.28
N LEU A 620 -21.72 14.15 -1.17
CA LEU A 620 -22.79 15.15 -1.01
C LEU A 620 -22.68 16.26 -2.07
N MET A 621 -21.47 16.75 -2.34
CA MET A 621 -21.25 17.77 -3.38
C MET A 621 -21.57 17.24 -4.78
N ILE A 622 -21.23 15.98 -5.08
CA ILE A 622 -21.61 15.33 -6.35
C ILE A 622 -23.14 15.21 -6.48
N ILE A 623 -23.83 14.74 -5.43
CA ILE A 623 -25.30 14.64 -5.41
C ILE A 623 -25.94 16.03 -5.57
N ARG A 624 -25.38 17.05 -4.91
CA ARG A 624 -25.80 18.45 -5.02
C ARG A 624 -25.71 18.97 -6.46
N GLU A 625 -24.59 18.72 -7.14
CA GLU A 625 -24.38 19.11 -8.54
C GLU A 625 -25.38 18.45 -9.48
N GLU A 626 -25.67 17.16 -9.30
CA GLU A 626 -26.68 16.45 -10.07
C GLU A 626 -28.07 17.08 -9.90
N ILE A 627 -28.46 17.37 -8.66
CA ILE A 627 -29.75 18.02 -8.35
C ILE A 627 -29.85 19.41 -9.00
N ILE A 628 -28.78 20.19 -8.97
CA ILE A 628 -28.74 21.52 -9.59
C ILE A 628 -28.88 21.40 -11.11
N MET A 629 -28.14 20.48 -11.75
CA MET A 629 -28.26 20.24 -13.20
C MET A 629 -29.68 19.77 -13.59
N GLU A 630 -30.31 18.91 -12.80
CA GLU A 630 -31.69 18.49 -13.00
C GLU A 630 -32.68 19.66 -12.93
N ARG A 631 -32.45 20.65 -12.06
CA ARG A 631 -33.27 21.87 -11.96
C ARG A 631 -33.10 22.80 -13.16
N HIS A 632 -31.90 22.87 -13.73
CA HIS A 632 -31.64 23.70 -14.92
C HIS A 632 -32.15 23.11 -16.23
N ASN A 633 -32.29 21.78 -16.31
CA ASN A 633 -32.79 21.07 -17.50
C ASN A 633 -34.31 20.90 -17.53
N LYS A 634 -35.02 21.34 -16.48
CA LYS A 634 -36.49 21.42 -16.40
C LYS A 634 -36.91 22.86 -16.58
#